data_AF-D3PU65-F1
#
_entry.id   AF-D3PU65-F1
#
_cell.length_a   1.000
_cell.length_b   1.000
_cell.length_c   1.000
_cell.angle_alpha   90.00
_cell.angle_beta   90.00
_cell.angle_gamma   90.00
#
_symmetry.space_group_name_H-M   'P 1'
#
loop_
_entity.id
_entity.type
_entity.pdbx_description
1 polymer ?
#
loop_
_entity_poly.entity_id
_entity_poly.type
_entity_poly.pdbx_seq_one_letter_code
_entity_poly.pdbx_strand_id
1 'polypeptide(L)'
;MAAMDLAAIGAVAWLSAAPRRVTLSGAGDSGVVRLRAHSAAGFAAPLALADVAIEAEPPRAAAAVGAAAELGTSGEHRVVDVSAEPDGIRVTARADSGAVRLVARLGGQSVAVAVTIGARTEPLTDAATSWRLRTARATGQLISGSRTFVADDEPRGQGHERPNRQLGREADAQPHADLGIGYDFTASTATRAVYADLAEPVAVVGQPTSFAAWVDADDNGALPSLDFRDAEGTRIVLRGERLTWRGGRWCHMPVPPGVVFPLVLRGFYLAETRPGCQYRGRIGLGRITAEVPPEVDIPDGPADGPLFGFPSPSDTGGAEVDSPLFTNSVTDRAWRFAVLSDTQFVAARPDDGLVAAARAMLRDIKTHHPDLVLVNGDFVDEGSPADLALARRILDEELAEGPPWVYLPGNHEIAGGDIATFRAEFGEVRRGFEHRGVRFVTLDTSSLFIGDEQLGWLRDELDRAAADDRVRAVVVAGHVPPHDPTGHQASQLLDRAEAAALEAALAGFVAASGKDCAYVAGHAGVFAAWLRDGVAYVVNGNSGKDPAAPPRRGGVLGWSECGVDVERRPRDRVRHAPEWLAVRVRRPGVAEVT
;
A
#
# COMPACT_ATOMS: atom_id res chain seq x y z
N MET A 1 -19.05 -12.25 -10.39
CA MET A 1 -18.07 -12.66 -11.41
C MET A 1 -18.80 -13.52 -12.43
N ALA A 2 -18.89 -13.10 -13.69
CA ALA A 2 -19.32 -14.00 -14.74
C ALA A 2 -18.12 -14.91 -15.06
N ALA A 3 -18.28 -16.22 -14.87
CA ALA A 3 -17.24 -17.18 -15.21
C ALA A 3 -17.13 -17.26 -16.74
N MET A 4 -15.96 -16.90 -17.29
CA MET A 4 -15.65 -17.19 -18.70
C MET A 4 -15.28 -18.68 -18.82
N ASP A 5 -15.73 -19.31 -19.90
CA ASP A 5 -15.45 -20.70 -20.22
C ASP A 5 -13.93 -20.93 -20.36
N LEU A 6 -13.41 -22.04 -19.81
CA LEU A 6 -12.00 -22.45 -19.89
C LEU A 6 -11.51 -22.54 -21.35
N ALA A 7 -12.42 -22.85 -22.29
CA ALA A 7 -12.12 -22.85 -23.72
C ALA A 7 -11.74 -21.46 -24.28
N ALA A 8 -12.17 -20.36 -23.64
CA ALA A 8 -11.94 -18.99 -24.08
C ALA A 8 -10.61 -18.40 -23.58
N ILE A 9 -10.00 -18.98 -22.53
CA ILE A 9 -8.83 -18.39 -21.85
C ILE A 9 -7.49 -18.94 -22.38
N GLY A 10 -7.49 -20.15 -22.95
CA GLY A 10 -6.27 -20.83 -23.38
C GLY A 10 -5.52 -21.49 -22.21
N ALA A 11 -4.24 -21.80 -22.40
CA ALA A 11 -3.40 -22.41 -21.37
C ALA A 11 -3.11 -21.42 -20.23
N VAL A 12 -3.10 -21.91 -18.98
CA VAL A 12 -2.75 -21.12 -17.79
C VAL A 12 -1.36 -20.52 -17.95
N ALA A 13 -1.26 -19.19 -17.88
CA ALA A 13 0.00 -18.48 -18.03
C ALA A 13 0.75 -18.39 -16.70
N TRP A 14 0.04 -18.20 -15.58
CA TRP A 14 0.63 -18.18 -14.24
C TRP A 14 -0.42 -18.44 -13.15
N LEU A 15 0.06 -18.68 -11.92
CA LEU A 15 -0.76 -18.93 -10.72
C LEU A 15 -0.51 -17.88 -9.64
N SER A 16 -1.56 -17.49 -8.92
CA SER A 16 -1.45 -16.65 -7.72
C SER A 16 -1.98 -17.37 -6.48
N ALA A 17 -1.46 -17.00 -5.31
CA ALA A 17 -1.95 -17.45 -4.01
C ALA A 17 -2.17 -16.26 -3.07
N ALA A 18 -3.28 -16.24 -2.34
CA ALA A 18 -3.59 -15.19 -1.37
C ALA A 18 -4.20 -15.78 -0.08
N PRO A 19 -3.58 -15.58 1.09
CA PRO A 19 -2.29 -14.94 1.31
C PRO A 19 -1.11 -15.83 0.87
N ARG A 20 0.07 -15.25 0.59
CA ARG A 20 1.31 -16.00 0.31
C ARG A 20 2.04 -16.48 1.56
N ARG A 21 1.60 -16.03 2.73
CA ARG A 21 2.05 -16.50 4.05
C ARG A 21 0.83 -16.78 4.92
N VAL A 22 0.78 -17.96 5.50
CA VAL A 22 -0.23 -18.37 6.49
C VAL A 22 0.48 -18.55 7.83
N THR A 23 0.00 -17.87 8.86
CA THR A 23 0.48 -18.03 10.22
C THR A 23 -0.60 -18.68 11.06
N LEU A 24 -0.27 -19.83 11.64
CA LEU A 24 -1.12 -20.64 12.50
C LEU A 24 -0.56 -20.61 13.92
N SER A 25 -1.44 -20.56 14.91
CA SER A 25 -1.10 -20.35 16.33
C SER A 25 -0.65 -21.62 17.07
N GLY A 26 -1.02 -22.79 16.57
CA GLY A 26 -0.70 -24.10 17.15
C GLY A 26 -1.54 -25.23 16.54
N ALA A 27 -1.49 -26.43 17.12
CA ALA A 27 -2.17 -27.60 16.57
C ALA A 27 -3.69 -27.38 16.49
N GLY A 28 -4.29 -27.81 15.37
CA GLY A 28 -5.72 -27.65 15.08
C GLY A 28 -6.13 -26.29 14.52
N ASP A 29 -5.27 -25.28 14.56
CA ASP A 29 -5.53 -23.99 13.92
C ASP A 29 -5.51 -24.12 12.39
N SER A 30 -6.32 -23.33 11.69
CA SER A 30 -6.44 -23.42 10.23
C SER A 30 -6.53 -22.07 9.53
N GLY A 31 -5.95 -22.00 8.35
CA GLY A 31 -6.01 -20.85 7.45
C GLY A 31 -6.46 -21.26 6.06
N VAL A 32 -7.07 -20.34 5.32
CA VAL A 32 -7.48 -20.56 3.93
C VAL A 32 -6.56 -19.79 3.01
N VAL A 33 -6.09 -20.44 1.96
CA VAL A 33 -5.33 -19.85 0.86
C VAL A 33 -6.16 -19.95 -0.40
N ARG A 34 -6.49 -18.80 -0.98
CA ARG A 34 -7.14 -18.75 -2.28
C ARG A 34 -6.10 -18.98 -3.37
N LEU A 35 -6.42 -19.83 -4.33
CA LEU A 35 -5.60 -20.09 -5.51
C LEU A 35 -6.34 -19.59 -6.74
N ARG A 36 -5.64 -18.94 -7.65
CA ARG A 36 -6.21 -18.50 -8.94
C ARG A 36 -5.24 -18.80 -10.07
N ALA A 37 -5.79 -19.21 -11.20
CA ALA A 37 -5.09 -19.27 -12.47
C ALA A 37 -5.36 -18.01 -13.26
N HIS A 38 -4.38 -17.61 -14.07
CA HIS A 38 -4.44 -16.38 -14.84
C HIS A 38 -4.01 -16.60 -16.28
N SER A 39 -4.64 -15.87 -17.19
CA SER A 39 -4.18 -15.74 -18.58
C SER A 39 -2.96 -14.82 -18.67
N ALA A 40 -2.31 -14.78 -19.83
CA ALA A 40 -1.21 -13.85 -20.08
C ALA A 40 -1.66 -12.36 -20.09
N ALA A 41 -2.96 -12.12 -20.26
CA ALA A 41 -3.59 -10.79 -20.12
C ALA A 41 -4.14 -10.54 -18.71
N GLY A 42 -3.83 -11.41 -17.74
CA GLY A 42 -4.21 -11.24 -16.34
C GLY A 42 -5.69 -11.49 -16.03
N PHE A 43 -6.46 -12.10 -16.94
CA PHE A 43 -7.82 -12.54 -16.66
C PHE A 43 -7.80 -13.77 -15.75
N ALA A 44 -8.60 -13.75 -14.69
CA ALA A 44 -8.82 -14.93 -13.86
C ALA A 44 -9.44 -16.08 -14.68
N ALA A 45 -8.85 -17.27 -14.57
CA ALA A 45 -9.36 -18.50 -15.17
C ALA A 45 -10.01 -19.41 -14.11
N PRO A 46 -11.07 -20.15 -14.47
CA PRO A 46 -11.61 -21.19 -13.60
C PRO A 46 -10.51 -22.18 -13.21
N LEU A 47 -10.39 -22.46 -11.92
CA LEU A 47 -9.43 -23.39 -11.37
C LEU A 47 -10.18 -24.61 -10.85
N ALA A 48 -10.05 -25.75 -11.54
CA ALA A 48 -10.49 -27.02 -10.97
C ALA A 48 -9.40 -27.53 -10.02
N LEU A 49 -9.65 -27.46 -8.71
CA LEU A 49 -8.65 -27.89 -7.71
C LEU A 49 -8.26 -29.35 -7.79
N ALA A 50 -9.11 -30.20 -8.37
CA ALA A 50 -8.76 -31.59 -8.67
C ALA A 50 -7.55 -31.71 -9.61
N ASP A 51 -7.29 -30.68 -10.42
CA ASP A 51 -6.17 -30.63 -11.37
C ASP A 51 -4.93 -29.93 -10.78
N VAL A 52 -5.01 -29.40 -9.56
CA VAL A 52 -3.92 -28.71 -8.89
C VAL A 52 -3.16 -29.67 -7.98
N ALA A 53 -1.90 -29.95 -8.32
CA ALA A 53 -1.04 -30.72 -7.44
C ALA A 53 -0.50 -29.83 -6.32
N ILE A 54 -0.70 -30.23 -5.06
CA ILE A 54 -0.15 -29.55 -3.88
C ILE A 54 0.96 -30.40 -3.26
N GLU A 55 2.18 -29.87 -3.30
CA GLU A 55 3.37 -30.50 -2.72
C GLU A 55 3.80 -29.74 -1.47
N ALA A 56 4.29 -30.47 -0.46
CA ALA A 56 4.89 -29.88 0.73
C ALA A 56 6.41 -30.05 0.64
N GLU A 57 7.14 -28.93 0.65
CA GLU A 57 8.59 -28.90 0.64
C GLU A 57 9.11 -28.45 2.01
N PRO A 58 10.25 -29.00 2.48
CA PRO A 58 10.91 -28.47 3.67
C PRO A 58 11.43 -27.04 3.41
N PRO A 59 11.56 -26.19 4.44
CA PRO A 59 12.19 -24.87 4.30
C PRO A 59 13.63 -24.98 3.74
N ARG A 60 14.05 -24.16 2.78
CA ARG A 60 15.43 -24.21 2.23
C ARG A 60 16.48 -23.88 3.28
N ALA A 61 16.17 -23.04 4.27
CA ALA A 61 17.05 -22.78 5.41
C ALA A 61 17.45 -24.07 6.16
N ALA A 62 16.57 -25.09 6.21
CA ALA A 62 16.86 -26.39 6.79
C ALA A 62 17.68 -27.32 5.86
N ALA A 63 17.68 -27.06 4.54
CA ALA A 63 18.46 -27.83 3.57
C ALA A 63 19.93 -27.38 3.46
N ALA A 64 20.25 -26.14 3.88
CA ALA A 64 21.60 -25.57 3.80
C ALA A 64 22.49 -25.90 5.02
N VAL A 65 21.88 -26.17 6.18
CA VAL A 65 22.58 -26.70 7.34
C VAL A 65 22.52 -28.22 7.19
N GLY A 66 23.65 -28.89 6.97
CA GLY A 66 23.74 -30.35 6.85
C GLY A 66 23.36 -31.15 8.12
N ALA A 67 22.33 -30.73 8.83
CA ALA A 67 21.61 -31.55 9.78
C ALA A 67 20.86 -32.60 8.97
N ALA A 68 21.36 -33.83 9.00
CA ALA A 68 20.59 -35.00 8.64
C ALA A 68 19.34 -35.06 9.55
N ALA A 69 18.27 -34.40 9.14
CA ALA A 69 16.94 -34.75 9.59
C ALA A 69 16.62 -36.09 8.92
N GLU A 70 16.45 -37.13 9.73
CA GLU A 70 16.02 -38.45 9.30
C GLU A 70 14.76 -38.34 8.42
N LEU A 71 14.93 -38.43 7.11
CA LEU A 71 13.84 -38.46 6.15
C LEU A 71 13.48 -39.93 5.92
N GLY A 72 12.59 -40.44 6.78
CA GLY A 72 11.88 -41.69 6.54
C GLY A 72 11.03 -41.56 5.28
N THR A 73 11.20 -42.50 4.35
CA THR A 73 10.30 -42.67 3.21
C THR A 73 8.92 -43.12 3.72
N SER A 74 7.88 -42.42 3.25
CA SER A 74 6.44 -42.64 3.52
C SER A 74 5.88 -42.15 4.87
N GLY A 75 4.97 -41.16 4.81
CA GLY A 75 3.80 -41.12 5.69
C GLY A 75 3.76 -40.17 6.91
N GLU A 76 4.84 -39.91 7.64
CA GLU A 76 4.68 -39.49 9.07
C GLU A 76 5.21 -38.10 9.50
N HIS A 77 5.69 -37.24 8.59
CA HIS A 77 6.22 -35.90 8.96
C HIS A 77 5.46 -34.73 8.34
N ARG A 78 4.13 -34.76 8.32
CA ARG A 78 3.32 -33.63 7.85
C ARG A 78 2.94 -32.72 9.03
N VAL A 79 3.61 -31.57 9.15
CA VAL A 79 3.27 -30.53 10.15
C VAL A 79 1.91 -29.85 9.86
N VAL A 80 1.35 -30.06 8.67
CA VAL A 80 0.04 -29.55 8.25
C VAL A 80 -0.78 -30.59 7.49
N ASP A 81 -2.09 -30.45 7.56
CA ASP A 81 -3.05 -30.98 6.60
C ASP A 81 -3.44 -29.95 5.57
N VAL A 82 -3.76 -30.43 4.37
CA VAL A 82 -4.31 -29.62 3.29
C VAL A 82 -5.59 -30.27 2.78
N SER A 83 -6.69 -29.53 2.77
CA SER A 83 -7.95 -29.94 2.17
C SER A 83 -8.41 -28.92 1.12
N ALA A 84 -9.19 -29.36 0.14
CA ALA A 84 -9.76 -28.47 -0.88
C ALA A 84 -10.87 -27.59 -0.29
N GLU A 85 -10.96 -26.36 -0.79
CA GLU A 85 -12.04 -25.37 -0.56
C GLU A 85 -12.53 -24.88 -1.92
N PRO A 86 -13.74 -24.31 -2.08
CA PRO A 86 -14.26 -23.92 -3.41
C PRO A 86 -13.31 -23.05 -4.25
N ASP A 87 -12.55 -22.15 -3.63
CA ASP A 87 -11.66 -21.19 -4.29
C ASP A 87 -10.17 -21.36 -3.88
N GLY A 88 -9.77 -22.52 -3.35
CA GLY A 88 -8.39 -22.76 -2.95
C GLY A 88 -8.18 -23.94 -2.00
N ILE A 89 -7.35 -23.74 -0.99
CA ILE A 89 -7.00 -24.79 -0.03
C ILE A 89 -7.18 -24.29 1.41
N ARG A 90 -7.59 -25.19 2.30
CA ARG A 90 -7.48 -25.01 3.75
C ARG A 90 -6.25 -25.73 4.24
N VAL A 91 -5.45 -25.03 5.03
CA VAL A 91 -4.24 -25.54 5.67
C VAL A 91 -4.51 -25.61 7.17
N THR A 92 -4.35 -26.79 7.78
CA THR A 92 -4.59 -27.02 9.21
C THR A 92 -3.33 -27.52 9.88
N ALA A 93 -2.93 -26.92 11.00
CA ALA A 93 -1.74 -27.31 11.75
C ALA A 93 -1.93 -28.66 12.46
N ARG A 94 -0.92 -29.53 12.39
CA ARG A 94 -0.87 -30.80 13.14
C ARG A 94 0.07 -30.77 14.36
N ALA A 95 0.85 -29.71 14.50
CA ALA A 95 1.81 -29.51 15.58
C ALA A 95 1.67 -28.10 16.17
N ASP A 96 2.20 -27.88 17.37
CA ASP A 96 2.18 -26.55 18.02
C ASP A 96 3.25 -25.59 17.49
N SER A 97 4.25 -26.12 16.77
CA SER A 97 5.28 -25.35 16.12
C SER A 97 5.78 -26.05 14.84
N GLY A 98 6.17 -25.27 13.85
CA GLY A 98 6.76 -25.78 12.61
C GLY A 98 6.70 -24.79 11.45
N ALA A 99 7.35 -25.13 10.36
CA ALA A 99 7.28 -24.38 9.11
C ALA A 99 7.25 -25.35 7.92
N VAL A 100 6.51 -24.98 6.88
CA VAL A 100 6.43 -25.74 5.63
C VAL A 100 6.17 -24.81 4.46
N ARG A 101 6.74 -25.13 3.31
CA ARG A 101 6.45 -24.45 2.05
C ARG A 101 5.49 -25.32 1.24
N LEU A 102 4.29 -24.82 0.96
CA LEU A 102 3.34 -25.48 0.08
C LEU A 102 3.50 -24.96 -1.33
N VAL A 103 3.58 -25.85 -2.32
CA VAL A 103 3.70 -25.51 -3.74
C VAL A 103 2.50 -26.05 -4.49
N ALA A 104 1.70 -25.15 -5.05
CA ALA A 104 0.61 -25.49 -5.95
C ALA A 104 1.11 -25.47 -7.39
N ARG A 105 0.85 -26.54 -8.16
CA ARG A 105 1.27 -26.71 -9.55
C ARG A 105 0.08 -27.00 -10.46
N LEU A 106 0.04 -26.34 -11.62
CA LEU A 106 -0.94 -26.58 -12.68
C LEU A 106 -0.33 -26.25 -14.04
N GLY A 107 -0.38 -27.18 -15.00
CA GLY A 107 -0.01 -26.91 -16.39
C GLY A 107 1.42 -26.38 -16.59
N GLY A 108 2.38 -26.79 -15.75
CA GLY A 108 3.76 -26.31 -15.77
C GLY A 108 4.00 -25.02 -14.98
N GLN A 109 2.94 -24.34 -14.53
CA GLN A 109 3.01 -23.18 -13.66
C GLN A 109 3.02 -23.60 -12.19
N SER A 110 3.62 -22.77 -11.33
CA SER A 110 3.62 -23.02 -9.89
C SER A 110 3.54 -21.75 -9.06
N VAL A 111 2.86 -21.82 -7.92
CA VAL A 111 2.88 -20.78 -6.90
C VAL A 111 3.13 -21.41 -5.54
N ALA A 112 3.96 -20.75 -4.73
CA ALA A 112 4.27 -21.22 -3.39
C ALA A 112 3.61 -20.35 -2.31
N VAL A 113 3.40 -20.97 -1.16
CA VAL A 113 2.83 -20.40 0.05
C VAL A 113 3.71 -20.82 1.23
N ALA A 114 4.17 -19.84 2.01
CA ALA A 114 4.84 -20.09 3.27
C ALA A 114 3.80 -20.37 4.37
N VAL A 115 3.98 -21.44 5.14
CA VAL A 115 3.15 -21.73 6.31
C VAL A 115 4.05 -21.81 7.54
N THR A 116 3.72 -21.03 8.56
CA THR A 116 4.38 -21.06 9.86
C THR A 116 3.38 -21.40 10.95
N ILE A 117 3.78 -22.22 11.91
CA ILE A 117 2.97 -22.66 13.03
C ILE A 117 3.70 -22.29 14.32
N GLY A 118 3.00 -21.65 15.24
CA GLY A 118 3.56 -21.12 16.47
C GLY A 118 4.47 -19.90 16.22
N ALA A 119 4.77 -19.19 17.30
CA ALA A 119 5.74 -18.10 17.32
C ALA A 119 6.39 -18.02 18.71
N ARG A 120 7.62 -17.50 18.76
CA ARG A 120 8.29 -17.13 19.99
C ARG A 120 8.30 -15.61 20.13
N THR A 121 8.06 -15.12 21.34
CA THR A 121 8.14 -13.70 21.66
C THR A 121 9.59 -13.33 22.00
N GLU A 122 10.18 -12.42 21.22
CA GLU A 122 11.55 -11.93 21.41
C GLU A 122 11.54 -10.49 21.92
N PRO A 123 12.21 -10.16 23.04
CA PRO A 123 12.34 -8.79 23.50
C PRO A 123 13.29 -8.00 22.59
N LEU A 124 12.87 -6.80 22.17
CA LEU A 124 13.70 -5.86 21.39
C LEU A 124 14.25 -4.71 22.23
N THR A 125 13.59 -4.41 23.35
CA THR A 125 14.01 -3.37 24.29
C THR A 125 13.99 -3.89 25.72
N ASP A 126 14.75 -3.20 26.56
CA ASP A 126 14.91 -3.45 27.98
C ASP A 126 15.07 -2.14 28.77
N ALA A 127 15.28 -2.24 30.08
CA ALA A 127 15.46 -1.09 30.94
C ALA A 127 16.77 -0.30 30.67
N ALA A 128 17.73 -0.87 29.96
CA ALA A 128 18.99 -0.21 29.58
C ALA A 128 18.89 0.54 28.24
N THR A 129 17.78 0.35 27.51
CA THR A 129 17.56 0.95 26.21
C THR A 129 17.55 2.48 26.29
N SER A 130 18.37 3.11 25.45
CA SER A 130 18.54 4.57 25.42
C SER A 130 17.71 5.21 24.32
N TRP A 131 17.10 6.37 24.63
CA TRP A 131 16.13 7.05 23.77
C TRP A 131 16.49 8.51 23.54
N ARG A 132 16.13 9.05 22.37
CA ARG A 132 16.24 10.46 22.01
C ARG A 132 14.88 11.03 21.64
N LEU A 133 14.59 12.22 22.14
CA LEU A 133 13.36 12.93 21.81
C LEU A 133 13.48 13.56 20.42
N ARG A 134 12.42 13.44 19.62
CA ARG A 134 12.15 14.29 18.47
C ARG A 134 10.67 14.64 18.42
N THR A 135 10.31 15.77 17.85
CA THR A 135 8.90 16.16 17.69
C THR A 135 8.62 16.64 16.28
N ALA A 136 7.35 16.59 15.87
CA ALA A 136 6.86 17.20 14.64
C ALA A 136 5.57 17.97 14.95
N ARG A 137 5.60 19.31 14.78
CA ARG A 137 4.47 20.22 15.05
C ARG A 137 3.85 20.05 16.46
N ALA A 138 4.67 19.64 17.41
CA ALA A 138 4.33 19.34 18.80
C ALA A 138 5.52 19.67 19.70
N THR A 139 5.28 19.73 21.01
CA THR A 139 6.35 19.68 22.01
C THR A 139 6.23 18.40 22.84
N GLY A 140 7.32 18.00 23.51
CA GLY A 140 7.32 16.77 24.29
C GLY A 140 8.57 16.64 25.15
N GLN A 141 8.60 15.59 25.96
CA GLN A 141 9.72 15.26 26.84
C GLN A 141 9.77 13.74 27.10
N LEU A 142 10.99 13.21 27.22
CA LEU A 142 11.24 11.86 27.70
C LEU A 142 11.59 11.91 29.20
N ILE A 143 10.99 11.03 29.99
CA ILE A 143 11.12 11.01 31.44
C ILE A 143 11.62 9.63 31.85
N SER A 144 12.82 9.58 32.43
CA SER A 144 13.47 8.32 32.83
C SER A 144 12.98 7.86 34.21
N GLY A 145 12.77 6.55 34.38
CA GLY A 145 12.50 5.90 35.66
C GLY A 145 11.14 5.19 35.72
N SER A 146 11.13 4.01 36.37
CA SER A 146 9.91 3.22 36.60
C SER A 146 8.98 3.95 37.56
N ARG A 147 7.84 4.39 37.02
CA ARG A 147 6.70 4.79 37.84
C ARG A 147 5.51 4.01 37.33
N THR A 148 4.87 3.26 38.21
CA THR A 148 3.46 2.92 38.02
C THR A 148 2.75 4.28 37.97
N PHE A 149 2.26 4.69 36.80
CA PHE A 149 1.65 6.00 36.64
C PHE A 149 0.22 5.94 37.19
N VAL A 150 0.09 6.05 38.51
CA VAL A 150 -1.20 6.35 39.14
C VAL A 150 -1.54 7.78 38.76
N ALA A 151 -2.66 7.96 38.06
CA ALA A 151 -3.20 9.27 37.76
C ALA A 151 -3.34 10.07 39.05
N ASP A 152 -2.83 11.30 39.07
CA ASP A 152 -3.12 12.25 40.13
C ASP A 152 -4.66 12.41 40.25
N ASP A 153 -5.11 12.48 41.50
CA ASP A 153 -6.50 12.47 42.00
C ASP A 153 -7.55 13.20 41.15
N GLU A 154 -8.73 12.56 40.95
CA GLU A 154 -10.07 13.17 40.95
C GLU A 154 -11.14 12.09 41.31
N PRO A 155 -12.34 12.45 41.84
CA PRO A 155 -13.06 11.68 42.85
C PRO A 155 -13.84 10.46 42.33
N ARG A 156 -13.95 9.46 43.21
CA ARG A 156 -14.67 8.19 43.04
C ARG A 156 -16.15 8.41 42.64
N GLY A 157 -16.49 7.96 41.43
CA GLY A 157 -17.86 7.68 40.98
C GLY A 157 -18.07 6.17 40.75
N GLN A 158 -19.21 5.64 41.16
CA GLN A 158 -19.45 4.22 41.45
C GLN A 158 -19.58 3.30 40.22
N GLY A 159 -18.84 2.19 40.29
CA GLY A 159 -19.14 0.80 39.93
C GLY A 159 -19.98 0.48 38.70
N HIS A 160 -19.41 -0.27 37.76
CA HIS A 160 -20.08 -1.31 36.96
C HIS A 160 -19.09 -2.46 36.71
N GLU A 161 -19.48 -3.68 37.09
CA GLU A 161 -18.71 -4.92 36.91
C GLU A 161 -18.62 -5.32 35.43
N ARG A 162 -17.47 -5.87 35.02
CA ARG A 162 -17.23 -6.43 33.67
C ARG A 162 -17.31 -7.95 33.70
N PRO A 163 -17.92 -8.63 32.70
CA PRO A 163 -17.69 -10.04 32.48
C PRO A 163 -16.49 -10.22 31.53
N ASN A 164 -15.46 -10.92 32.00
CA ASN A 164 -14.27 -11.28 31.20
C ASN A 164 -14.43 -12.73 30.71
N ARG A 165 -14.34 -12.97 29.40
CA ARG A 165 -14.17 -14.33 28.84
C ARG A 165 -12.74 -14.45 28.33
N GLN A 166 -11.96 -15.20 29.09
CA GLN A 166 -10.52 -15.35 28.98
C GLN A 166 -10.18 -16.43 27.94
N LEU A 167 -9.41 -16.09 26.92
CA LEU A 167 -8.61 -17.04 26.14
C LEU A 167 -7.21 -17.05 26.77
N GLY A 168 -6.75 -18.24 27.15
CA GLY A 168 -5.53 -18.43 27.92
C GLY A 168 -4.25 -18.23 27.10
N ARG A 169 -3.28 -17.58 27.74
CA ARG A 169 -1.83 -17.79 27.66
C ARG A 169 -1.20 -17.11 28.89
N GLU A 170 -0.05 -17.62 29.29
CA GLU A 170 0.56 -17.61 30.63
C GLU A 170 0.73 -16.23 31.29
N ALA A 171 0.71 -16.24 32.62
CA ALA A 171 0.91 -15.08 33.47
C ALA A 171 2.39 -14.66 33.51
N ASP A 172 2.81 -13.87 32.52
CA ASP A 172 4.01 -13.04 32.67
C ASP A 172 3.70 -11.86 33.61
N ALA A 173 4.59 -11.57 34.55
CA ALA A 173 4.51 -10.39 35.39
C ALA A 173 4.26 -9.14 34.52
N GLN A 174 3.25 -8.33 34.88
CA GLN A 174 2.92 -7.12 34.12
C GLN A 174 4.20 -6.31 33.85
N PRO A 175 4.57 -6.05 32.58
CA PRO A 175 5.76 -5.28 32.28
C PRO A 175 5.64 -3.89 32.93
N HIS A 176 6.70 -3.44 33.59
CA HIS A 176 6.74 -2.07 34.09
C HIS A 176 6.98 -1.10 32.93
N ALA A 177 6.36 0.09 33.00
CA ALA A 177 6.69 1.17 32.08
C ALA A 177 7.99 1.82 32.54
N ASP A 178 9.02 1.73 31.69
CA ASP A 178 10.39 2.15 32.01
C ASP A 178 10.70 3.55 31.45
N LEU A 179 9.93 4.01 30.46
CA LEU A 179 10.05 5.32 29.83
C LEU A 179 8.74 6.10 29.88
N GLY A 180 8.73 7.30 30.46
CA GLY A 180 7.62 8.24 30.34
C GLY A 180 7.75 9.10 29.09
N ILE A 181 6.67 9.27 28.32
CA ILE A 181 6.60 10.16 27.16
C ILE A 181 5.54 11.21 27.41
N GLY A 182 5.96 12.45 27.68
CA GLY A 182 5.07 13.60 27.79
C GLY A 182 4.94 14.32 26.46
N TYR A 183 3.75 14.84 26.14
CA TYR A 183 3.49 15.48 24.86
C TYR A 183 2.46 16.61 24.95
N ASP A 184 2.59 17.55 24.01
CA ASP A 184 1.65 18.64 23.78
C ASP A 184 1.28 18.70 22.30
N PHE A 185 0.02 18.37 22.00
CA PHE A 185 -0.55 18.38 20.67
C PHE A 185 -1.47 19.58 20.41
N THR A 186 -1.40 20.64 21.24
CA THR A 186 -2.18 21.87 21.04
C THR A 186 -1.51 22.87 20.07
N ALA A 187 -0.27 22.61 19.65
CA ALA A 187 0.53 23.56 18.86
C ALA A 187 0.15 23.65 17.37
N SER A 188 -0.65 22.72 16.85
CA SER A 188 -1.04 22.67 15.44
C SER A 188 -2.32 21.85 15.26
N THR A 189 -3.02 22.06 14.14
CA THR A 189 -4.14 21.23 13.68
C THR A 189 -3.73 20.22 12.59
N ALA A 190 -2.55 20.36 11.99
CA ALA A 190 -1.96 19.36 11.08
C ALA A 190 -1.57 18.08 11.85
N THR A 191 -0.96 17.06 11.23
CA THR A 191 -0.51 15.86 11.99
C THR A 191 0.63 16.20 12.96
N ARG A 192 0.47 15.83 14.24
CA ARG A 192 1.42 16.06 15.35
C ARG A 192 2.06 14.76 15.76
N ALA A 193 3.34 14.78 16.13
CA ALA A 193 3.99 13.58 16.66
C ALA A 193 5.07 13.88 17.71
N VAL A 194 5.21 12.95 18.66
CA VAL A 194 6.33 12.89 19.60
C VAL A 194 7.02 11.53 19.46
N TYR A 195 8.33 11.56 19.22
CA TYR A 195 9.14 10.38 18.95
C TYR A 195 10.08 10.10 20.13
N ALA A 196 10.09 8.84 20.55
CA ALA A 196 11.19 8.22 21.28
C ALA A 196 12.02 7.43 20.26
N ASP A 197 12.99 8.08 19.64
CA ASP A 197 13.92 7.45 18.70
C ASP A 197 14.96 6.65 19.49
N LEU A 198 15.29 5.44 19.05
CA LEU A 198 16.36 4.65 19.66
C LEU A 198 17.72 5.35 19.46
N ALA A 199 18.52 5.37 20.53
CA ALA A 199 19.88 5.90 20.46
C ALA A 199 20.73 5.07 19.48
N GLU A 200 20.53 3.76 19.51
CA GLU A 200 21.11 2.77 18.60
C GLU A 200 19.97 1.91 18.03
N PRO A 201 19.78 1.89 16.70
CA PRO A 201 18.77 1.04 16.07
C PRO A 201 18.99 -0.45 16.37
N VAL A 202 17.90 -1.19 16.55
CA VAL A 202 17.93 -2.62 16.91
C VAL A 202 17.60 -3.48 15.69
N ALA A 203 18.53 -4.35 15.28
CA ALA A 203 18.27 -5.33 14.24
C ALA A 203 17.33 -6.43 14.76
N VAL A 204 16.30 -6.76 13.98
CA VAL A 204 15.32 -7.78 14.31
C VAL A 204 15.68 -9.07 13.60
N VAL A 205 15.85 -10.15 14.37
CA VAL A 205 16.18 -11.48 13.85
C VAL A 205 14.94 -12.15 13.26
N GLY A 206 15.12 -12.83 12.13
CA GLY A 206 14.07 -13.63 11.49
C GLY A 206 13.03 -12.79 10.76
N GLN A 207 11.81 -13.33 10.66
CA GLN A 207 10.71 -12.74 9.90
C GLN A 207 9.45 -12.57 10.78
N PRO A 208 9.44 -11.61 11.72
CA PRO A 208 8.30 -11.41 12.61
C PRO A 208 6.97 -11.24 11.87
N THR A 209 5.88 -11.72 12.47
CA THR A 209 4.51 -11.54 11.95
C THR A 209 3.78 -10.40 12.63
N SER A 210 4.19 -10.05 13.84
CA SER A 210 3.71 -8.88 14.56
C SER A 210 4.75 -8.39 15.54
N PHE A 211 4.59 -7.15 15.99
CA PHE A 211 5.30 -6.58 17.11
C PHE A 211 4.30 -6.18 18.18
N ALA A 212 4.75 -6.07 19.42
CA ALA A 212 3.93 -5.54 20.50
C ALA A 212 4.74 -4.53 21.33
N ALA A 213 4.07 -3.47 21.78
CA ALA A 213 4.63 -2.53 22.74
C ALA A 213 3.72 -2.48 23.97
N TRP A 214 4.27 -2.63 25.17
CA TRP A 214 3.51 -2.40 26.40
C TRP A 214 3.35 -0.89 26.62
N VAL A 215 2.10 -0.42 26.70
CA VAL A 215 1.80 1.01 26.86
C VAL A 215 0.86 1.21 28.06
N ASP A 216 1.30 2.06 28.99
CA ASP A 216 0.46 2.61 30.06
C ASP A 216 -0.18 3.91 29.54
N ALA A 217 -1.43 3.80 29.09
CA ALA A 217 -2.11 4.82 28.29
C ALA A 217 -2.90 5.83 29.14
N ASP A 218 -3.16 7.00 28.57
CA ASP A 218 -3.85 8.13 29.21
C ASP A 218 -5.25 8.43 28.67
N ASP A 219 -5.77 7.58 27.78
CA ASP A 219 -7.09 7.65 27.15
C ASP A 219 -7.32 8.84 26.19
N ASN A 220 -6.26 9.54 25.78
CA ASN A 220 -6.42 10.68 24.88
C ASN A 220 -6.62 10.31 23.39
N GLY A 221 -6.40 9.04 23.02
CA GLY A 221 -6.62 8.55 21.65
C GLY A 221 -5.48 8.82 20.66
N ALA A 222 -4.28 9.14 21.15
CA ALA A 222 -3.08 9.18 20.32
C ALA A 222 -2.80 7.82 19.67
N LEU A 223 -2.19 7.81 18.49
CA LEU A 223 -1.90 6.61 17.71
C LEU A 223 -0.48 6.13 17.97
N PRO A 224 -0.28 4.98 18.65
CA PRO A 224 1.05 4.43 18.90
C PRO A 224 1.61 3.79 17.64
N SER A 225 2.89 4.02 17.38
CA SER A 225 3.57 3.58 16.16
C SER A 225 4.99 3.11 16.44
N LEU A 226 5.43 2.08 15.73
CA LEU A 226 6.83 1.65 15.65
C LEU A 226 7.41 2.02 14.29
N ASP A 227 8.60 2.60 14.29
CA ASP A 227 9.34 3.01 13.09
C ASP A 227 10.45 2.00 12.79
N PHE A 228 10.51 1.48 11.57
CA PHE A 228 11.49 0.52 11.12
C PHE A 228 12.14 0.93 9.80
N ARG A 229 13.30 0.33 9.51
CA ARG A 229 13.84 0.20 8.16
C ARG A 229 13.81 -1.27 7.77
N ASP A 230 13.40 -1.56 6.54
CA ASP A 230 13.49 -2.91 5.97
C ASP A 230 14.90 -3.15 5.38
N ALA A 231 15.17 -4.37 4.90
CA ALA A 231 16.47 -4.74 4.32
C ALA A 231 16.82 -3.92 3.06
N GLU A 232 15.81 -3.30 2.48
CA GLU A 232 15.91 -2.49 1.28
C GLU A 232 16.17 -1.00 1.60
N GLY A 233 16.16 -0.62 2.87
CA GLY A 233 16.30 0.75 3.35
C GLY A 233 14.98 1.54 3.34
N THR A 234 13.86 0.90 3.01
CA THR A 234 12.52 1.51 3.01
C THR A 234 12.05 1.73 4.44
N ARG A 235 11.42 2.87 4.71
CA ARG A 235 10.85 3.17 6.02
C ARG A 235 9.52 2.45 6.18
N ILE A 236 9.36 1.67 7.24
CA ILE A 236 8.12 0.96 7.58
C ILE A 236 7.58 1.54 8.89
N VAL A 237 6.31 1.94 8.89
CA VAL A 237 5.63 2.36 10.11
C VAL A 237 4.52 1.37 10.42
N LEU A 238 4.64 0.67 11.54
CA LEU A 238 3.59 -0.20 12.05
C LEU A 238 2.79 0.56 13.10
N ARG A 239 1.45 0.56 12.97
CA ARG A 239 0.55 1.31 13.84
C ARG A 239 -0.28 0.36 14.68
N GLY A 240 -0.45 0.70 15.96
CA GLY A 240 -1.37 0.01 16.87
C GLY A 240 -2.76 0.66 16.89
N GLU A 241 -3.62 0.14 17.76
CA GLU A 241 -4.90 0.76 18.08
C GLU A 241 -4.69 2.14 18.74
N ARG A 242 -5.61 3.08 18.50
CA ARG A 242 -5.60 4.36 19.23
C ARG A 242 -5.73 4.12 20.73
N LEU A 243 -4.98 4.89 21.51
CA LEU A 243 -4.95 4.81 22.97
C LEU A 243 -6.24 5.35 23.62
N THR A 244 -7.36 4.63 23.47
CA THR A 244 -8.67 4.96 24.07
C THR A 244 -8.94 4.08 25.30
N TRP A 245 -7.91 3.92 26.13
CA TRP A 245 -8.02 3.29 27.44
C TRP A 245 -7.03 3.95 28.39
N ARG A 246 -7.22 3.70 29.70
CA ARG A 246 -6.28 4.07 30.75
C ARG A 246 -5.64 2.81 31.35
N GLY A 247 -4.34 2.87 31.63
CA GLY A 247 -3.58 1.76 32.22
C GLY A 247 -2.74 0.96 31.23
N GLY A 248 -1.96 0.03 31.75
CA GLY A 248 -1.05 -0.84 30.99
C GLY A 248 -1.77 -1.88 30.12
N ARG A 249 -1.46 -1.90 28.81
CA ARG A 249 -1.92 -2.91 27.84
C ARG A 249 -0.86 -3.14 26.77
N TRP A 250 -0.81 -4.36 26.21
CA TRP A 250 -0.04 -4.64 24.99
C TRP A 250 -0.74 -4.07 23.75
N CYS A 251 -0.02 -3.25 23.01
CA CYS A 251 -0.41 -2.71 21.72
C CYS A 251 0.21 -3.57 20.62
N HIS A 252 -0.57 -4.44 19.98
CA HIS A 252 -0.11 -5.28 18.88
C HIS A 252 -0.14 -4.53 17.55
N MET A 253 0.90 -4.73 16.73
CA MET A 253 1.12 -4.07 15.46
C MET A 253 1.53 -5.13 14.43
N PRO A 254 0.61 -5.57 13.54
CA PRO A 254 0.90 -6.62 12.57
C PRO A 254 1.91 -6.16 11.53
N VAL A 255 2.74 -7.08 11.04
CA VAL A 255 3.63 -6.82 9.91
C VAL A 255 2.86 -7.06 8.60
N PRO A 256 2.73 -6.05 7.71
CA PRO A 256 2.00 -6.22 6.48
C PRO A 256 2.76 -7.13 5.49
N PRO A 257 2.06 -7.80 4.55
CA PRO A 257 2.69 -8.55 3.46
C PRO A 257 3.60 -7.67 2.58
N GLY A 258 4.75 -8.18 2.14
CA GLY A 258 5.65 -7.45 1.20
C GLY A 258 6.80 -6.69 1.87
N VAL A 259 6.85 -6.68 3.20
CA VAL A 259 8.02 -6.25 3.98
C VAL A 259 9.23 -7.13 3.68
N VAL A 260 10.39 -6.51 3.49
CA VAL A 260 11.65 -7.23 3.23
C VAL A 260 12.47 -7.33 4.51
N PHE A 261 12.69 -8.55 4.98
CA PHE A 261 13.48 -8.81 6.18
C PHE A 261 15.00 -8.87 5.86
N PRO A 262 15.88 -8.57 6.83
CA PRO A 262 15.59 -8.21 8.22
C PRO A 262 15.04 -6.79 8.39
N LEU A 263 14.28 -6.59 9.47
CA LEU A 263 13.83 -5.27 9.91
C LEU A 263 14.83 -4.66 10.91
N VAL A 264 14.91 -3.35 10.94
CA VAL A 264 15.70 -2.58 11.92
C VAL A 264 14.79 -1.60 12.63
N LEU A 265 14.52 -1.83 13.91
CA LEU A 265 13.72 -0.94 14.75
C LEU A 265 14.47 0.38 14.98
N ARG A 266 13.80 1.50 14.70
CA ARG A 266 14.32 2.86 14.83
C ARG A 266 13.75 3.60 16.03
N GLY A 267 12.55 3.26 16.48
CA GLY A 267 11.94 3.91 17.63
C GLY A 267 10.45 3.67 17.76
N PHE A 268 9.88 4.32 18.76
CA PHE A 268 8.45 4.36 19.05
C PHE A 268 7.97 5.82 18.99
N TYR A 269 6.75 6.06 18.52
CA TYR A 269 6.19 7.41 18.57
C TYR A 269 4.67 7.40 18.72
N LEU A 270 4.15 8.51 19.23
CA LEU A 270 2.72 8.83 19.22
C LEU A 270 2.44 9.84 18.13
N ALA A 271 1.37 9.63 17.38
CA ALA A 271 0.83 10.61 16.45
C ALA A 271 -0.62 10.99 16.78
N GLU A 272 -0.96 12.26 16.63
CA GLU A 272 -2.35 12.69 16.51
C GLU A 272 -2.58 13.28 15.12
N THR A 273 -3.51 12.65 14.41
CA THR A 273 -3.86 12.97 13.02
C THR A 273 -5.22 13.66 12.93
N ARG A 274 -6.00 13.72 14.01
CA ARG A 274 -7.31 14.38 14.07
C ARG A 274 -7.13 15.87 14.30
N PRO A 275 -7.54 16.75 13.37
CA PRO A 275 -7.33 18.19 13.52
C PRO A 275 -8.02 18.79 14.75
N GLY A 276 -9.23 18.31 15.07
CA GLY A 276 -10.04 18.81 16.20
C GLY A 276 -9.61 18.34 17.59
N CYS A 277 -8.62 17.45 17.70
CA CYS A 277 -8.21 16.87 18.99
C CYS A 277 -6.93 17.56 19.52
N GLN A 278 -7.09 18.58 20.36
CA GLN A 278 -5.97 19.31 20.96
C GLN A 278 -5.90 19.04 22.46
N TYR A 279 -4.81 18.41 22.90
CA TYR A 279 -4.64 17.99 24.27
C TYR A 279 -3.18 17.85 24.63
N ARG A 280 -2.93 17.75 25.94
CA ARG A 280 -1.64 17.41 26.54
C ARG A 280 -1.80 16.10 27.27
N GLY A 281 -0.74 15.31 27.29
CA GLY A 281 -0.82 14.01 27.93
C GLY A 281 0.54 13.42 28.23
N ARG A 282 0.49 12.22 28.77
CA ARG A 282 1.66 11.45 29.15
C ARG A 282 1.31 9.98 29.16
N ILE A 283 2.14 9.18 28.52
CA ILE A 283 2.07 7.72 28.59
C ILE A 283 3.33 7.14 29.23
N GLY A 284 3.24 5.88 29.66
CA GLY A 284 4.38 5.02 29.93
C GLY A 284 4.61 4.04 28.77
N LEU A 285 5.86 3.88 28.34
CA LEU A 285 6.29 2.84 27.41
C LEU A 285 7.12 1.81 28.19
N GLY A 286 6.71 0.55 28.10
CA GLY A 286 7.46 -0.59 28.61
C GLY A 286 8.25 -1.29 27.50
N ARG A 287 8.30 -2.62 27.57
CA ARG A 287 9.01 -3.47 26.61
C ARG A 287 8.36 -3.46 25.23
N ILE A 288 9.19 -3.49 24.20
CA ILE A 288 8.81 -3.79 22.81
C ILE A 288 9.26 -5.22 22.49
N THR A 289 8.39 -6.02 21.90
CA THR A 289 8.64 -7.41 21.52
C THR A 289 8.32 -7.69 20.05
N ALA A 290 8.92 -8.73 19.50
CA ALA A 290 8.63 -9.29 18.20
C ALA A 290 8.05 -10.71 18.34
N GLU A 291 6.98 -11.02 17.62
CA GLU A 291 6.47 -12.37 17.47
C GLU A 291 7.14 -13.04 16.28
N VAL A 292 8.13 -13.89 16.56
CA VAL A 292 8.99 -14.52 15.56
C VAL A 292 8.55 -15.98 15.35
N PRO A 293 7.90 -16.31 14.22
CA PRO A 293 7.61 -17.70 13.90
C PRO A 293 8.87 -18.47 13.47
N PRO A 294 8.79 -19.81 13.38
CA PRO A 294 9.82 -20.62 12.74
C PRO A 294 10.16 -20.10 11.34
N GLU A 295 11.43 -20.24 10.96
CA GLU A 295 11.93 -19.74 9.70
C GLU A 295 11.36 -20.53 8.51
N VAL A 296 10.94 -19.79 7.49
CA VAL A 296 10.43 -20.32 6.23
C VAL A 296 10.81 -19.35 5.12
N ASP A 297 11.12 -19.88 3.94
CA ASP A 297 11.30 -19.01 2.78
C ASP A 297 9.96 -18.42 2.39
N ILE A 298 9.86 -17.09 2.46
CA ILE A 298 8.73 -16.40 1.86
C ILE A 298 8.91 -16.48 0.34
N PRO A 299 7.92 -16.99 -0.40
CA PRO A 299 7.98 -17.07 -1.84
C PRO A 299 8.30 -15.71 -2.50
N ASP A 300 9.33 -15.66 -3.35
CA ASP A 300 9.72 -14.46 -4.11
C ASP A 300 8.63 -13.98 -5.09
N GLY A 301 8.70 -12.72 -5.52
CA GLY A 301 7.83 -12.08 -6.51
C GLY A 301 6.62 -11.33 -5.91
N PRO A 302 5.96 -10.45 -6.69
CA PRO A 302 4.76 -9.75 -6.24
C PRO A 302 3.59 -10.72 -6.03
N ALA A 303 2.71 -10.41 -5.06
CA ALA A 303 1.51 -11.21 -4.82
C ALA A 303 0.55 -11.23 -6.02
N ASP A 304 0.62 -10.18 -6.85
CA ASP A 304 -0.22 -9.97 -8.04
C ASP A 304 0.39 -10.54 -9.34
N GLY A 305 1.48 -11.32 -9.23
CA GLY A 305 2.03 -12.10 -10.35
C GLY A 305 2.98 -11.34 -11.29
N PRO A 306 3.42 -11.99 -12.38
CA PRO A 306 4.45 -11.45 -13.30
C PRO A 306 3.99 -10.20 -14.07
N LEU A 307 2.71 -9.86 -14.00
CA LEU A 307 2.15 -8.68 -14.66
C LEU A 307 2.18 -7.43 -13.77
N PHE A 308 2.77 -7.53 -12.57
CA PHE A 308 3.09 -6.41 -11.70
C PHE A 308 4.56 -6.04 -11.85
N GLY A 309 4.86 -4.75 -11.95
CA GLY A 309 6.25 -4.28 -11.99
C GLY A 309 6.43 -2.86 -11.50
N PHE A 310 7.65 -2.60 -11.03
CA PHE A 310 8.21 -1.26 -10.92
C PHE A 310 8.97 -0.94 -12.22
N PRO A 311 9.16 0.34 -12.58
CA PRO A 311 10.02 0.68 -13.71
C PRO A 311 11.42 0.12 -13.47
N SER A 312 12.00 -0.48 -14.51
CA SER A 312 13.35 -1.05 -14.42
C SER A 312 14.36 0.10 -14.26
N PRO A 313 15.47 -0.08 -13.52
CA PRO A 313 16.57 0.87 -13.55
C PRO A 313 17.06 1.18 -14.97
N SER A 314 16.87 0.26 -15.94
CA SER A 314 17.19 0.42 -17.37
C SER A 314 16.17 1.23 -18.19
N ASP A 315 15.10 1.74 -17.58
CA ASP A 315 14.27 2.84 -18.14
C ASP A 315 15.07 4.17 -18.24
N THR A 316 16.36 4.10 -17.89
CA THR A 316 17.46 5.05 -18.16
C THR A 316 18.12 4.89 -19.55
N GLY A 317 17.76 3.90 -20.37
CA GLY A 317 18.29 3.74 -21.74
C GLY A 317 18.83 2.35 -22.13
N GLY A 318 18.33 1.25 -21.55
CA GLY A 318 18.72 -0.13 -21.90
C GLY A 318 17.52 -1.06 -22.13
N ALA A 319 17.70 -2.07 -22.98
CA ALA A 319 16.65 -2.98 -23.46
C ALA A 319 16.09 -3.90 -22.35
N GLU A 320 14.78 -4.12 -22.43
CA GLU A 320 13.93 -4.99 -21.59
C GLU A 320 13.43 -4.38 -20.27
N VAL A 321 12.12 -4.14 -20.28
CA VAL A 321 11.28 -3.81 -19.14
C VAL A 321 10.45 -5.07 -18.85
N ASP A 322 10.59 -5.64 -17.66
CA ASP A 322 9.78 -6.81 -17.24
C ASP A 322 8.44 -6.32 -16.66
N SER A 323 7.71 -5.53 -17.44
CA SER A 323 6.38 -5.00 -17.11
C SER A 323 5.54 -4.97 -18.38
N PRO A 324 4.25 -5.37 -18.32
CA PRO A 324 3.36 -5.30 -19.47
C PRO A 324 3.00 -3.86 -19.88
N LEU A 325 3.30 -2.87 -19.04
CA LEU A 325 2.85 -1.48 -19.24
C LEU A 325 4.01 -0.49 -19.36
N PHE A 326 5.12 -0.68 -18.65
CA PHE A 326 6.25 0.24 -18.73
C PHE A 326 7.06 0.08 -20.03
N THR A 327 7.56 1.20 -20.58
CA THR A 327 8.36 1.25 -21.81
C THR A 327 9.37 2.39 -21.78
N ASN A 328 10.42 2.27 -22.60
CA ASN A 328 11.42 3.32 -22.79
C ASN A 328 10.95 4.46 -23.72
N SER A 329 9.89 4.24 -24.50
CA SER A 329 9.35 5.25 -25.41
C SER A 329 7.86 5.05 -25.67
N VAL A 330 7.17 6.19 -25.79
CA VAL A 330 5.76 6.28 -26.17
C VAL A 330 5.56 7.23 -27.37
N THR A 331 6.64 7.60 -28.05
CA THR A 331 6.59 8.59 -29.15
C THR A 331 5.95 8.04 -30.42
N ASP A 332 5.87 6.72 -30.56
CA ASP A 332 5.21 6.03 -31.67
C ASP A 332 3.70 5.84 -31.46
N ARG A 333 3.19 6.26 -30.29
CA ARG A 333 1.77 6.14 -29.92
C ARG A 333 0.95 7.26 -30.56
N ALA A 334 -0.33 7.00 -30.80
CA ALA A 334 -1.21 7.89 -31.56
C ALA A 334 -1.43 9.25 -30.88
N TRP A 335 -1.44 9.26 -29.55
CA TRP A 335 -1.48 10.46 -28.71
C TRP A 335 -0.97 10.14 -27.30
N ARG A 336 -0.71 11.19 -26.51
CA ARG A 336 -0.08 11.04 -25.18
C ARG A 336 -0.76 11.90 -24.14
N PHE A 337 -0.83 11.45 -22.89
CA PHE A 337 -1.16 12.29 -21.75
C PHE A 337 -0.10 12.19 -20.66
N ALA A 338 0.09 13.27 -19.92
CA ALA A 338 1.00 13.32 -18.78
C ALA A 338 0.22 13.14 -17.47
N VAL A 339 0.82 12.46 -16.49
CA VAL A 339 0.31 12.36 -15.13
C VAL A 339 1.38 12.86 -14.18
N LEU A 340 1.05 13.83 -13.34
CA LEU A 340 1.87 14.26 -12.21
C LEU A 340 1.06 14.19 -10.92
N SER A 341 1.73 13.98 -9.79
CA SER A 341 1.09 13.95 -8.46
C SER A 341 2.12 14.21 -7.37
N ASP A 342 1.67 14.47 -6.14
CA ASP A 342 2.52 14.45 -4.95
C ASP A 342 3.71 15.43 -4.99
N THR A 343 3.45 16.66 -5.44
CA THR A 343 4.42 17.76 -5.37
C THR A 343 4.48 18.37 -3.97
N GLN A 344 3.32 18.51 -3.31
CA GLN A 344 3.14 18.93 -1.92
C GLN A 344 3.87 20.23 -1.51
N PHE A 345 3.71 21.32 -2.28
CA PHE A 345 4.17 22.64 -1.83
C PHE A 345 3.13 23.36 -0.96
N VAL A 346 3.56 24.43 -0.28
CA VAL A 346 2.69 25.35 0.48
C VAL A 346 2.90 26.80 0.07
N ALA A 347 1.83 27.58 -0.02
CA ALA A 347 1.85 29.01 -0.30
C ALA A 347 2.44 29.85 0.84
N ALA A 348 2.47 29.33 2.06
CA ALA A 348 3.17 29.95 3.19
C ALA A 348 4.69 30.03 2.99
N ARG A 349 5.24 29.22 2.07
CA ARG A 349 6.66 29.20 1.69
C ARG A 349 6.79 29.24 0.16
N PRO A 350 6.45 30.37 -0.48
CA PRO A 350 6.36 30.45 -1.94
C PRO A 350 7.72 30.32 -2.64
N ASP A 351 8.82 30.58 -1.92
CA ASP A 351 10.19 30.49 -2.40
C ASP A 351 10.88 29.15 -2.04
N ASP A 352 10.13 28.16 -1.52
CA ASP A 352 10.66 26.84 -1.18
C ASP A 352 11.00 26.02 -2.43
N GLY A 353 11.95 25.09 -2.29
CA GLY A 353 12.40 24.21 -3.36
C GLY A 353 11.28 23.39 -3.99
N LEU A 354 10.21 23.07 -3.25
CA LEU A 354 9.05 22.35 -3.78
C LEU A 354 8.25 23.16 -4.79
N VAL A 355 8.14 24.49 -4.62
CA VAL A 355 7.48 25.37 -5.62
C VAL A 355 8.33 25.45 -6.88
N ALA A 356 9.65 25.61 -6.73
CA ALA A 356 10.57 25.61 -7.86
C ALA A 356 10.55 24.27 -8.62
N ALA A 357 10.55 23.14 -7.90
CA ALA A 357 10.44 21.80 -8.46
C ALA A 357 9.11 21.59 -9.19
N ALA A 358 7.98 22.05 -8.63
CA ALA A 358 6.67 22.02 -9.27
C ALA A 358 6.69 22.68 -10.65
N ARG A 359 7.24 23.90 -10.71
CA ARG A 359 7.34 24.69 -11.93
C ARG A 359 8.29 24.03 -12.94
N ALA A 360 9.45 23.56 -12.51
CA ALA A 360 10.40 22.84 -13.36
C ALA A 360 9.76 21.58 -13.96
N MET A 361 9.02 20.81 -13.18
CA MET A 361 8.32 19.61 -13.63
C MET A 361 7.27 19.93 -14.71
N LEU A 362 6.46 20.98 -14.50
CA LEU A 362 5.45 21.39 -15.48
C LEU A 362 6.08 21.90 -16.79
N ARG A 363 7.21 22.61 -16.72
CA ARG A 363 7.98 23.00 -17.90
C ARG A 363 8.51 21.78 -18.65
N ASP A 364 9.11 20.83 -17.94
CA ASP A 364 9.58 19.57 -18.52
C ASP A 364 8.43 18.83 -19.22
N ILE A 365 7.28 18.67 -18.56
CA ILE A 365 6.05 18.09 -19.15
C ILE A 365 5.67 18.81 -20.45
N LYS A 366 5.62 20.15 -20.44
CA LYS A 366 5.25 20.95 -21.61
C LYS A 366 6.21 20.73 -22.79
N THR A 367 7.51 20.58 -22.56
CA THR A 367 8.50 20.31 -23.63
C THR A 367 8.29 18.97 -24.34
N HIS A 368 7.58 18.04 -23.69
CA HIS A 368 7.28 16.74 -24.26
C HIS A 368 5.97 16.71 -25.07
N HIS A 369 5.24 17.83 -25.12
CA HIS A 369 4.02 18.02 -25.91
C HIS A 369 2.97 16.91 -25.74
N PRO A 370 2.52 16.60 -24.50
CA PRO A 370 1.36 15.72 -24.32
C PRO A 370 0.10 16.44 -24.84
N ASP A 371 -0.95 15.68 -25.12
CA ASP A 371 -2.26 16.17 -25.56
C ASP A 371 -3.18 16.56 -24.39
N LEU A 372 -2.86 16.09 -23.19
CA LEU A 372 -3.60 16.30 -21.94
C LEU A 372 -2.65 16.16 -20.74
N VAL A 373 -2.84 16.96 -19.70
CA VAL A 373 -2.14 16.81 -18.41
C VAL A 373 -3.14 16.46 -17.31
N LEU A 374 -2.87 15.41 -16.56
CA LEU A 374 -3.63 14.99 -15.39
C LEU A 374 -2.82 15.31 -14.12
N VAL A 375 -3.27 16.30 -13.36
CA VAL A 375 -2.75 16.59 -12.01
C VAL A 375 -3.51 15.69 -11.04
N ASN A 376 -2.90 14.57 -10.64
CA ASN A 376 -3.55 13.47 -9.93
C ASN A 376 -3.36 13.58 -8.41
N GLY A 377 -3.78 14.70 -7.83
CA GLY A 377 -3.78 14.95 -6.38
C GLY A 377 -2.44 15.24 -5.73
N ASP A 378 -2.49 15.74 -4.49
CA ASP A 378 -1.37 16.14 -3.64
C ASP A 378 -0.38 17.10 -4.33
N PHE A 379 -0.89 18.01 -5.15
CA PHE A 379 -0.07 19.07 -5.74
C PHE A 379 0.32 20.09 -4.65
N VAL A 380 -0.58 20.32 -3.71
CA VAL A 380 -0.37 21.14 -2.49
C VAL A 380 -0.33 20.26 -1.25
N ASP A 381 0.32 20.73 -0.17
CA ASP A 381 0.47 19.95 1.08
C ASP A 381 -0.65 20.20 2.10
N GLU A 382 -1.17 21.42 2.21
CA GLU A 382 -2.10 21.80 3.28
C GLU A 382 -3.52 22.10 2.79
N GLY A 383 -3.74 22.26 1.48
CA GLY A 383 -5.09 22.48 0.92
C GLY A 383 -5.75 23.79 1.35
N SER A 384 -4.98 24.76 1.86
CA SER A 384 -5.52 26.07 2.22
C SER A 384 -5.98 26.83 0.97
N PRO A 385 -6.91 27.80 1.09
CA PRO A 385 -7.30 28.65 -0.05
C PRO A 385 -6.10 29.32 -0.73
N ALA A 386 -5.07 29.69 0.04
CA ALA A 386 -3.85 30.27 -0.49
C ALA A 386 -3.02 29.27 -1.30
N ASP A 387 -2.95 28.01 -0.85
CA ASP A 387 -2.27 26.93 -1.57
C ASP A 387 -2.97 26.64 -2.91
N LEU A 388 -4.29 26.51 -2.89
CA LEU A 388 -5.10 26.21 -4.08
C LEU A 388 -5.03 27.36 -5.11
N ALA A 389 -5.09 28.61 -4.64
CA ALA A 389 -4.91 29.77 -5.51
C ALA A 389 -3.47 29.84 -6.10
N LEU A 390 -2.45 29.45 -5.32
CA LEU A 390 -1.08 29.35 -5.83
C LEU A 390 -0.96 28.23 -6.87
N ALA A 391 -1.57 27.07 -6.61
CA ALA A 391 -1.62 25.95 -7.55
C ALA A 391 -2.24 26.34 -8.88
N ARG A 392 -3.38 27.06 -8.88
CA ARG A 392 -4.00 27.55 -10.10
C ARG A 392 -3.07 28.49 -10.87
N ARG A 393 -2.44 29.46 -10.19
CA ARG A 393 -1.47 30.36 -10.84
C ARG A 393 -0.31 29.59 -11.48
N ILE A 394 0.30 28.64 -10.76
CA ILE A 394 1.40 27.83 -11.29
C ILE A 394 0.97 27.05 -12.54
N LEU A 395 -0.19 26.39 -12.49
CA LEU A 395 -0.71 25.61 -13.62
C LEU A 395 -1.02 26.50 -14.83
N ASP A 396 -1.68 27.65 -14.61
CA ASP A 396 -2.03 28.59 -15.67
C ASP A 396 -0.78 29.21 -16.31
N GLU A 397 0.25 29.54 -15.51
CA GLU A 397 1.50 30.13 -15.99
C GLU A 397 2.37 29.11 -16.75
N GLU A 398 2.69 27.97 -16.15
CA GLU A 398 3.67 27.03 -16.71
C GLU A 398 3.09 26.22 -17.88
N LEU A 399 1.77 25.98 -17.89
CA LEU A 399 1.05 25.33 -18.99
C LEU A 399 0.34 26.31 -19.94
N ALA A 400 0.57 27.62 -19.82
CA ALA A 400 0.04 28.62 -20.76
C ALA A 400 0.38 28.24 -22.22
N GLU A 401 -0.59 28.35 -23.13
CA GLU A 401 -0.42 27.93 -24.55
C GLU A 401 0.00 26.46 -24.73
N GLY A 402 -0.12 25.65 -23.67
CA GLY A 402 0.21 24.24 -23.64
C GLY A 402 -1.04 23.34 -23.73
N PRO A 403 -0.90 22.07 -23.35
CA PRO A 403 -2.03 21.14 -23.32
C PRO A 403 -3.11 21.56 -22.30
N PRO A 404 -4.38 21.19 -22.54
CA PRO A 404 -5.39 21.28 -21.50
C PRO A 404 -4.98 20.41 -20.30
N TRP A 405 -5.44 20.80 -19.12
CA TRP A 405 -5.15 20.08 -17.89
C TRP A 405 -6.40 19.83 -17.06
N VAL A 406 -6.38 18.72 -16.32
CA VAL A 406 -7.45 18.28 -15.42
C VAL A 406 -6.82 17.99 -14.06
N TYR A 407 -7.29 18.67 -13.03
CA TYR A 407 -6.79 18.51 -11.66
C TYR A 407 -7.87 17.88 -10.78
N LEU A 408 -7.56 16.71 -10.21
CA LEU A 408 -8.36 16.04 -9.19
C LEU A 408 -7.67 16.07 -7.83
N PRO A 409 -8.42 16.13 -6.72
CA PRO A 409 -7.86 16.29 -5.39
C PRO A 409 -7.31 14.98 -4.83
N GLY A 410 -6.19 15.09 -4.13
CA GLY A 410 -5.66 14.11 -3.20
C GLY A 410 -6.03 14.44 -1.76
N ASN A 411 -5.48 13.69 -0.81
CA ASN A 411 -5.84 13.87 0.60
C ASN A 411 -5.22 15.15 1.20
N HIS A 412 -4.16 15.69 0.59
CA HIS A 412 -3.58 16.95 1.04
C HIS A 412 -4.39 18.17 0.60
N GLU A 413 -5.13 18.09 -0.51
CA GLU A 413 -6.05 19.17 -0.92
C GLU A 413 -7.20 19.40 0.08
N ILE A 414 -7.51 18.42 0.93
CA ILE A 414 -8.51 18.55 2.00
C ILE A 414 -7.89 18.56 3.41
N ALA A 415 -6.56 18.61 3.55
CA ALA A 415 -5.90 18.52 4.86
C ALA A 415 -6.22 19.71 5.78
N GLY A 416 -6.32 20.91 5.20
CA GLY A 416 -6.60 22.16 5.91
C GLY A 416 -8.06 22.63 5.84
N GLY A 417 -8.97 21.84 5.25
CA GLY A 417 -10.34 22.26 5.01
C GLY A 417 -11.26 21.13 4.53
N ASP A 418 -12.29 21.48 3.78
CA ASP A 418 -13.17 20.52 3.13
C ASP A 418 -12.99 20.57 1.60
N ILE A 419 -13.59 19.58 0.92
CA ILE A 419 -13.60 19.50 -0.54
C ILE A 419 -14.25 20.71 -1.23
N ALA A 420 -15.09 21.48 -0.52
CA ALA A 420 -15.76 22.64 -1.11
C ALA A 420 -14.76 23.75 -1.44
N THR A 421 -13.67 23.86 -0.67
CA THR A 421 -12.58 24.81 -0.96
C THR A 421 -11.89 24.47 -2.29
N PHE A 422 -11.59 23.18 -2.53
CA PHE A 422 -11.06 22.73 -3.81
C PHE A 422 -12.03 23.00 -4.96
N ARG A 423 -13.33 22.69 -4.76
CA ARG A 423 -14.37 22.89 -5.78
C ARG A 423 -14.57 24.36 -6.14
N ALA A 424 -14.41 25.27 -5.19
CA ALA A 424 -14.51 26.70 -5.44
C ALA A 424 -13.41 27.21 -6.41
N GLU A 425 -12.21 26.63 -6.36
CA GLU A 425 -11.06 27.04 -7.18
C GLU A 425 -10.94 26.26 -8.50
N PHE A 426 -11.24 24.95 -8.48
CA PHE A 426 -11.00 24.05 -9.63
C PHE A 426 -12.26 23.41 -10.22
N GLY A 427 -13.43 23.64 -9.61
CA GLY A 427 -14.72 23.13 -10.08
C GLY A 427 -14.99 21.68 -9.66
N GLU A 428 -15.89 21.03 -10.41
CA GLU A 428 -16.36 19.68 -10.08
C GLU A 428 -15.22 18.65 -10.09
N VAL A 429 -15.19 17.83 -9.04
CA VAL A 429 -14.16 16.80 -8.80
C VAL A 429 -14.49 15.49 -9.52
N ARG A 430 -15.78 15.23 -9.74
CA ARG A 430 -16.29 14.09 -10.52
C ARG A 430 -16.59 14.56 -11.94
N ARG A 431 -15.83 14.10 -12.91
CA ARG A 431 -15.94 14.51 -14.31
C ARG A 431 -15.86 13.32 -15.24
N GLY A 432 -16.78 13.25 -16.20
CA GLY A 432 -16.72 12.36 -17.36
C GLY A 432 -16.47 13.19 -18.61
N PHE A 433 -15.39 12.95 -19.35
CA PHE A 433 -15.11 13.65 -20.60
C PHE A 433 -14.41 12.74 -21.61
N GLU A 434 -14.43 13.12 -22.88
CA GLU A 434 -13.82 12.34 -23.95
C GLU A 434 -12.59 13.04 -24.52
N HIS A 435 -11.57 12.25 -24.83
CA HIS A 435 -10.40 12.70 -25.56
C HIS A 435 -9.93 11.59 -26.50
N ARG A 436 -9.91 11.88 -27.82
CA ARG A 436 -9.37 10.99 -28.86
C ARG A 436 -9.81 9.52 -28.73
N GLY A 437 -11.11 9.29 -28.54
CA GLY A 437 -11.70 7.94 -28.45
C GLY A 437 -11.61 7.27 -27.07
N VAL A 438 -11.10 7.99 -26.06
CA VAL A 438 -11.03 7.52 -24.66
C VAL A 438 -11.97 8.35 -23.80
N ARG A 439 -12.75 7.70 -22.95
CA ARG A 439 -13.51 8.36 -21.89
C ARG A 439 -12.69 8.42 -20.62
N PHE A 440 -12.42 9.63 -20.14
CA PHE A 440 -11.83 9.89 -18.85
C PHE A 440 -12.91 10.07 -17.80
N VAL A 441 -12.74 9.42 -16.64
CA VAL A 441 -13.64 9.52 -15.49
C VAL A 441 -12.79 9.86 -14.26
N THR A 442 -12.96 11.05 -13.67
CA THR A 442 -12.26 11.41 -12.43
C THR A 442 -13.10 11.08 -11.20
N LEU A 443 -12.47 10.50 -10.19
CA LEU A 443 -13.02 10.20 -8.88
C LEU A 443 -12.37 11.08 -7.83
N ASP A 444 -13.16 11.48 -6.84
CA ASP A 444 -12.70 12.10 -5.60
C ASP A 444 -12.41 11.02 -4.56
N THR A 445 -11.13 10.71 -4.40
CA THR A 445 -10.61 9.80 -3.36
C THR A 445 -9.85 10.56 -2.27
N SER A 446 -10.02 11.88 -2.17
CA SER A 446 -9.27 12.74 -1.23
C SER A 446 -9.50 12.33 0.23
N SER A 447 -10.68 11.77 0.53
CA SER A 447 -11.01 11.24 1.86
C SER A 447 -10.37 9.88 2.18
N LEU A 448 -9.64 9.28 1.24
CA LEU A 448 -9.15 7.88 1.26
C LEU A 448 -10.27 6.82 1.11
N PHE A 449 -11.50 7.26 0.82
CA PHE A 449 -12.68 6.46 0.50
C PHE A 449 -13.31 6.93 -0.82
N ILE A 450 -14.19 6.13 -1.42
CA ILE A 450 -14.96 6.46 -2.62
C ILE A 450 -16.43 6.76 -2.28
N GLY A 451 -17.06 5.92 -1.44
CA GLY A 451 -18.49 5.96 -1.12
C GLY A 451 -19.41 5.37 -2.20
N ASP A 452 -20.58 4.89 -1.76
CA ASP A 452 -21.56 4.21 -2.62
C ASP A 452 -22.11 5.07 -3.76
N GLU A 453 -22.38 6.35 -3.51
CA GLU A 453 -22.92 7.28 -4.51
C GLU A 453 -21.97 7.41 -5.71
N GLN A 454 -20.68 7.58 -5.42
CA GLN A 454 -19.66 7.73 -6.45
C GLN A 454 -19.35 6.40 -7.16
N LEU A 455 -19.41 5.27 -6.45
CA LEU A 455 -19.35 3.94 -7.09
C LEU A 455 -20.54 3.70 -8.02
N GLY A 456 -21.74 4.15 -7.63
CA GLY A 456 -22.94 4.12 -8.50
C GLY A 456 -22.74 4.98 -9.74
N TRP A 457 -22.30 6.22 -9.56
CA TRP A 457 -22.01 7.13 -10.68
C TRP A 457 -20.94 6.60 -11.63
N LEU A 458 -19.87 5.98 -11.12
CA LEU A 458 -18.85 5.32 -11.93
C LEU A 458 -19.45 4.22 -12.80
N ARG A 459 -20.34 3.38 -12.25
CA ARG A 459 -21.00 2.33 -13.03
C ARG A 459 -21.82 2.91 -14.17
N ASP A 460 -22.56 4.00 -13.92
CA ASP A 460 -23.31 4.69 -14.98
C ASP A 460 -22.37 5.23 -16.09
N GLU A 461 -21.21 5.77 -15.72
CA GLU A 461 -20.21 6.25 -16.69
C GLU A 461 -19.62 5.11 -17.53
N LEU A 462 -19.37 3.96 -16.92
CA LEU A 462 -18.91 2.74 -17.59
C LEU A 462 -19.99 2.19 -18.54
N ASP A 463 -21.26 2.21 -18.13
CA ASP A 463 -22.39 1.78 -18.98
C ASP A 463 -22.56 2.71 -20.19
N ARG A 464 -22.46 4.03 -19.99
CA ARG A 464 -22.44 5.00 -21.10
C ARG A 464 -21.27 4.75 -22.05
N ALA A 465 -20.07 4.52 -21.51
CA ALA A 465 -18.89 4.20 -22.30
C ALA A 465 -19.06 2.88 -23.06
N ALA A 466 -19.70 1.87 -22.48
CA ALA A 466 -19.95 0.59 -23.13
C ALA A 466 -20.88 0.75 -24.33
N ALA A 467 -21.93 1.56 -24.19
CA ALA A 467 -22.94 1.79 -25.22
C ALA A 467 -22.48 2.72 -26.38
N ASP A 468 -21.49 3.60 -26.17
CA ASP A 468 -21.01 4.51 -27.22
C ASP A 468 -19.87 3.89 -28.06
N ASP A 469 -20.15 3.56 -29.32
CA ASP A 469 -19.18 2.97 -30.26
C ASP A 469 -17.97 3.86 -30.56
N ARG A 470 -18.07 5.18 -30.35
CA ARG A 470 -16.95 6.11 -30.52
C ARG A 470 -15.95 6.00 -29.36
N VAL A 471 -16.40 5.52 -28.21
CA VAL A 471 -15.52 5.24 -27.06
C VAL A 471 -14.91 3.86 -27.24
N ARG A 472 -13.59 3.82 -27.25
CA ARG A 472 -12.78 2.61 -27.45
C ARG A 472 -12.12 2.13 -26.16
N ALA A 473 -11.83 3.05 -25.24
CA ALA A 473 -11.27 2.74 -23.93
C ALA A 473 -11.78 3.71 -22.86
N VAL A 474 -11.62 3.32 -21.59
CA VAL A 474 -11.89 4.15 -20.42
C VAL A 474 -10.63 4.32 -19.58
N VAL A 475 -10.36 5.54 -19.14
CA VAL A 475 -9.36 5.84 -18.10
C VAL A 475 -10.09 6.40 -16.89
N VAL A 476 -10.06 5.67 -15.78
CA VAL A 476 -10.54 6.16 -14.50
C VAL A 476 -9.35 6.71 -13.72
N ALA A 477 -9.47 7.91 -13.16
CA ALA A 477 -8.42 8.56 -12.39
C ALA A 477 -8.93 8.86 -10.98
N GLY A 478 -8.17 8.45 -9.98
CA GLY A 478 -8.39 8.81 -8.57
C GLY A 478 -7.04 8.84 -7.87
N HIS A 479 -6.83 9.78 -6.95
CA HIS A 479 -5.52 9.97 -6.33
C HIS A 479 -5.03 8.71 -5.59
N VAL A 480 -5.93 8.03 -4.87
CA VAL A 480 -5.58 6.88 -4.01
C VAL A 480 -5.73 5.57 -4.80
N PRO A 481 -4.71 4.69 -4.84
CA PRO A 481 -4.82 3.40 -5.52
C PRO A 481 -5.67 2.41 -4.72
N PRO A 482 -6.32 1.43 -5.39
CA PRO A 482 -7.06 0.38 -4.70
C PRO A 482 -6.15 -0.52 -3.85
N HIS A 483 -4.88 -0.67 -4.21
CA HIS A 483 -3.88 -1.41 -3.44
C HIS A 483 -2.56 -0.65 -3.41
N ASP A 484 -1.83 -0.76 -2.30
CA ASP A 484 -0.52 -0.16 -2.13
C ASP A 484 0.54 -1.05 -2.80
N PRO A 485 1.23 -0.59 -3.87
CA PRO A 485 2.19 -1.40 -4.61
C PRO A 485 3.46 -1.71 -3.79
N THR A 486 3.70 -1.01 -2.68
CA THR A 486 4.93 -1.18 -1.87
C THR A 486 4.84 -2.34 -0.86
N GLY A 487 3.64 -2.89 -0.66
CA GLY A 487 3.35 -3.86 0.40
C GLY A 487 3.19 -3.24 1.80
N HIS A 488 3.34 -1.92 1.95
CA HIS A 488 3.13 -1.28 3.25
C HIS A 488 1.65 -1.19 3.64
N GLN A 489 0.74 -1.32 2.67
CA GLN A 489 -0.71 -1.21 2.83
C GLN A 489 -1.16 0.11 3.47
N ALA A 490 -0.28 1.11 3.45
CA ALA A 490 -0.48 2.40 4.11
C ALA A 490 -0.97 3.47 3.13
N SER A 491 -0.77 3.23 1.82
CA SER A 491 -1.09 4.16 0.76
C SER A 491 -2.08 3.57 -0.24
N GLN A 492 -3.25 3.16 0.26
CA GLN A 492 -4.34 2.56 -0.53
C GLN A 492 -5.71 2.97 0.02
N LEU A 493 -6.77 2.69 -0.75
CA LEU A 493 -8.14 2.87 -0.28
C LEU A 493 -8.37 2.11 1.03
N LEU A 494 -8.87 2.83 2.04
CA LEU A 494 -8.98 2.31 3.41
C LEU A 494 -10.08 1.25 3.53
N ASP A 495 -11.20 1.45 2.85
CA ASP A 495 -12.25 0.44 2.77
C ASP A 495 -11.92 -0.59 1.67
N ARG A 496 -11.68 -1.82 2.10
CA ARG A 496 -11.34 -2.93 1.19
C ARG A 496 -12.53 -3.42 0.36
N ALA A 497 -13.76 -3.24 0.84
CA ALA A 497 -14.96 -3.54 0.08
C ALA A 497 -15.19 -2.49 -1.03
N GLU A 498 -14.93 -1.21 -0.76
CA GLU A 498 -14.95 -0.17 -1.80
C GLU A 498 -13.87 -0.42 -2.86
N ALA A 499 -12.65 -0.75 -2.45
CA ALA A 499 -11.57 -1.13 -3.37
C ALA A 499 -11.98 -2.32 -4.26
N ALA A 500 -12.56 -3.37 -3.66
CA ALA A 500 -13.05 -4.53 -4.41
C ALA A 500 -14.23 -4.18 -5.35
N ALA A 501 -15.11 -3.26 -4.95
CA ALA A 501 -16.23 -2.81 -5.76
C ALA A 501 -15.78 -1.98 -6.96
N LEU A 502 -14.76 -1.12 -6.79
CA LEU A 502 -14.10 -0.41 -7.88
C LEU A 502 -13.47 -1.40 -8.86
N GLU A 503 -12.60 -2.30 -8.39
CA GLU A 503 -11.95 -3.30 -9.25
C GLU A 503 -12.96 -4.16 -10.01
N ALA A 504 -14.03 -4.59 -9.34
CA ALA A 504 -15.10 -5.37 -9.96
C ALA A 504 -15.88 -4.60 -11.03
N ALA A 505 -16.10 -3.29 -10.84
CA ALA A 505 -16.76 -2.45 -11.84
C ALA A 505 -15.89 -2.31 -13.10
N LEU A 506 -14.59 -2.04 -12.93
CA LEU A 506 -13.65 -1.91 -14.05
C LEU A 506 -13.48 -3.23 -14.82
N ALA A 507 -13.26 -4.34 -14.10
CA ALA A 507 -13.15 -5.67 -14.69
C ALA A 507 -14.46 -6.08 -15.39
N GLY A 508 -15.61 -5.77 -14.78
CA GLY A 508 -16.93 -6.00 -15.36
C GLY A 508 -17.13 -5.24 -16.67
N PHE A 509 -16.70 -3.98 -16.74
CA PHE A 509 -16.72 -3.19 -17.96
C PHE A 509 -15.89 -3.83 -19.09
N VAL A 510 -14.65 -4.23 -18.79
CA VAL A 510 -13.77 -4.89 -19.77
C VAL A 510 -14.41 -6.19 -20.26
N ALA A 511 -14.90 -7.04 -19.35
CA ALA A 511 -15.51 -8.32 -19.70
C ALA A 511 -16.80 -8.18 -20.52
N ALA A 512 -17.65 -7.20 -20.20
CA ALA A 512 -18.95 -7.02 -20.84
C ALA A 512 -18.87 -6.28 -22.18
N SER A 513 -18.04 -5.25 -22.26
CA SER A 513 -17.94 -4.39 -23.47
C SER A 513 -16.84 -4.82 -24.43
N GLY A 514 -15.85 -5.57 -23.93
CA GLY A 514 -14.62 -5.85 -24.66
C GLY A 514 -13.75 -4.62 -24.93
N LYS A 515 -14.06 -3.45 -24.32
CA LYS A 515 -13.28 -2.21 -24.44
C LYS A 515 -12.17 -2.17 -23.40
N ASP A 516 -11.14 -1.41 -23.71
CA ASP A 516 -9.96 -1.29 -22.86
C ASP A 516 -10.22 -0.41 -21.64
N CYS A 517 -9.56 -0.68 -20.51
CA CYS A 517 -9.75 0.07 -19.28
C CYS A 517 -8.45 0.25 -18.51
N ALA A 518 -8.25 1.45 -17.95
CA ALA A 518 -7.19 1.71 -16.98
C ALA A 518 -7.69 2.45 -15.73
N TYR A 519 -7.01 2.24 -14.61
CA TYR A 519 -7.09 3.07 -13.41
C TYR A 519 -5.73 3.77 -13.18
N VAL A 520 -5.74 5.09 -13.05
CA VAL A 520 -4.54 5.93 -12.85
C VAL A 520 -4.58 6.57 -11.48
N ALA A 521 -3.56 6.32 -10.66
CA ALA A 521 -3.42 6.80 -9.29
C ALA A 521 -2.10 7.55 -9.03
N GLY A 522 -1.96 8.09 -7.82
CA GLY A 522 -0.75 8.65 -7.24
C GLY A 522 -0.55 8.11 -5.82
N HIS A 523 -0.28 9.00 -4.84
CA HIS A 523 -0.36 8.76 -3.39
C HIS A 523 0.71 7.83 -2.79
N ALA A 524 0.98 6.67 -3.41
CA ALA A 524 1.91 5.66 -2.88
C ALA A 524 3.38 6.10 -2.93
N GLY A 525 3.68 7.17 -3.67
CA GLY A 525 5.03 7.74 -3.78
C GLY A 525 6.05 6.84 -4.47
N VAL A 526 5.57 5.92 -5.29
CA VAL A 526 6.36 5.06 -6.18
C VAL A 526 5.68 4.95 -7.54
N PHE A 527 6.48 4.85 -8.59
CA PHE A 527 5.99 4.45 -9.91
C PHE A 527 5.74 2.94 -9.91
N ALA A 528 4.52 2.51 -10.18
CA ALA A 528 4.19 1.09 -10.30
C ALA A 528 3.10 0.89 -11.35
N ALA A 529 3.08 -0.28 -11.97
CA ALA A 529 2.02 -0.64 -12.90
C ALA A 529 1.74 -2.13 -12.84
N TRP A 530 0.48 -2.50 -12.98
CA TRP A 530 0.08 -3.89 -13.07
C TRP A 530 -1.14 -4.11 -13.95
N LEU A 531 -1.33 -5.36 -14.40
CA LEU A 531 -2.50 -5.79 -15.13
C LEU A 531 -3.30 -6.81 -14.32
N ARG A 532 -4.59 -6.56 -14.14
CA ARG A 532 -5.48 -7.48 -13.43
C ARG A 532 -6.87 -7.48 -14.03
N ASP A 533 -7.37 -8.66 -14.38
CA ASP A 533 -8.68 -8.86 -15.00
C ASP A 533 -8.89 -7.99 -16.26
N GLY A 534 -7.82 -7.83 -17.05
CA GLY A 534 -7.77 -7.00 -18.27
C GLY A 534 -7.71 -5.50 -18.03
N VAL A 535 -7.71 -5.04 -16.77
CA VAL A 535 -7.61 -3.62 -16.39
C VAL A 535 -6.14 -3.29 -16.11
N ALA A 536 -5.65 -2.21 -16.73
CA ALA A 536 -4.34 -1.65 -16.45
C ALA A 536 -4.40 -0.71 -15.24
N TYR A 537 -3.57 -0.94 -14.23
CA TYR A 537 -3.44 -0.04 -13.09
C TYR A 537 -2.09 0.63 -13.16
N VAL A 538 -2.07 1.95 -13.04
CA VAL A 538 -0.86 2.77 -13.11
C VAL A 538 -0.84 3.69 -11.91
N VAL A 539 0.26 3.66 -11.17
CA VAL A 539 0.52 4.56 -10.05
C VAL A 539 1.67 5.47 -10.44
N ASN A 540 1.39 6.77 -10.48
CA ASN A 540 2.40 7.79 -10.63
C ASN A 540 3.19 7.94 -9.32
N GLY A 541 4.52 8.05 -9.41
CA GLY A 541 5.37 8.36 -8.26
C GLY A 541 5.32 9.84 -7.88
N ASN A 542 6.27 10.29 -7.06
CA ASN A 542 6.27 11.68 -6.61
C ASN A 542 6.85 12.64 -7.65
N SER A 543 6.17 13.76 -7.85
CA SER A 543 6.62 14.84 -8.73
C SER A 543 7.26 16.03 -7.98
N GLY A 544 7.48 15.91 -6.66
CA GLY A 544 8.21 16.91 -5.88
C GLY A 544 8.70 16.40 -4.53
N LYS A 545 7.82 15.83 -3.69
CA LYS A 545 8.20 15.30 -2.38
C LYS A 545 9.09 14.06 -2.50
N ASP A 546 9.93 13.80 -1.49
CA ASP A 546 10.83 12.65 -1.49
C ASP A 546 10.10 11.31 -1.77
N PRO A 547 10.62 10.44 -2.65
CA PRO A 547 10.01 9.15 -2.96
C PRO A 547 9.85 8.24 -1.73
N ALA A 548 8.81 7.40 -1.74
CA ALA A 548 8.47 6.53 -0.61
C ALA A 548 9.35 5.27 -0.53
N ALA A 549 10.06 4.92 -1.60
CA ALA A 549 10.90 3.73 -1.70
C ALA A 549 12.22 4.00 -2.45
N PRO A 550 13.14 3.03 -2.51
CA PRO A 550 14.33 3.12 -3.37
C PRO A 550 13.99 3.06 -4.88
N PRO A 551 14.90 3.48 -5.78
CA PRO A 551 14.66 3.50 -7.22
C PRO A 551 14.24 2.16 -7.84
N ARG A 552 14.80 1.04 -7.38
CA ARG A 552 14.44 -0.31 -7.85
C ARG A 552 13.00 -0.73 -7.51
N ARG A 553 12.34 0.01 -6.61
CA ARG A 553 10.92 -0.12 -6.24
C ARG A 553 10.11 1.08 -6.73
N GLY A 554 10.51 1.68 -7.85
CA GLY A 554 9.81 2.82 -8.45
C GLY A 554 9.93 4.12 -7.67
N GLY A 555 10.74 4.18 -6.61
CA GLY A 555 10.92 5.40 -5.83
C GLY A 555 11.93 6.35 -6.46
N VAL A 556 11.46 7.16 -7.40
CA VAL A 556 12.20 8.24 -8.06
C VAL A 556 11.31 9.48 -8.17
N LEU A 557 11.92 10.65 -8.36
CA LEU A 557 11.18 11.87 -8.70
C LEU A 557 10.91 11.91 -10.21
N GLY A 558 9.69 12.26 -10.60
CA GLY A 558 9.32 12.34 -12.01
C GLY A 558 7.84 12.48 -12.28
N TRP A 559 7.44 12.10 -13.49
CA TRP A 559 6.04 12.06 -13.94
C TRP A 559 5.82 10.92 -14.95
N SER A 560 4.59 10.48 -15.12
CA SER A 560 4.24 9.40 -16.07
C SER A 560 3.82 9.98 -17.41
N GLU A 561 4.50 9.61 -18.48
CA GLU A 561 4.06 9.87 -19.86
C GLU A 561 3.33 8.63 -20.38
N CYS A 562 2.02 8.74 -20.54
CA CYS A 562 1.16 7.66 -21.01
C CYS A 562 0.91 7.81 -22.51
N GLY A 563 1.36 6.85 -23.30
CA GLY A 563 1.06 6.77 -24.72
C GLY A 563 -0.14 5.88 -25.00
N VAL A 564 -1.03 6.34 -25.86
CA VAL A 564 -2.31 5.70 -26.16
C VAL A 564 -2.44 5.36 -27.64
N ASP A 565 -2.89 4.14 -27.94
CA ASP A 565 -3.25 3.67 -29.28
C ASP A 565 -4.49 2.74 -29.19
N VAL A 566 -5.68 3.34 -29.31
CA VAL A 566 -6.95 2.60 -29.20
C VAL A 566 -7.37 1.87 -30.48
N GLU A 567 -6.65 2.07 -31.59
CA GLU A 567 -6.93 1.43 -32.88
C GLU A 567 -6.15 0.11 -33.03
N ARG A 568 -5.03 -0.06 -32.33
CA ARG A 568 -4.32 -1.34 -32.22
C ARG A 568 -5.06 -2.31 -31.28
N ARG A 569 -5.96 -3.12 -31.84
CA ARG A 569 -6.61 -4.22 -31.10
C ARG A 569 -5.88 -5.55 -31.30
N PRO A 570 -5.49 -6.25 -30.22
CA PRO A 570 -5.06 -7.64 -30.33
C PRO A 570 -6.19 -8.50 -30.88
N ARG A 571 -5.87 -9.45 -31.77
CA ARG A 571 -6.85 -10.44 -32.29
C ARG A 571 -7.36 -11.40 -31.21
N ASP A 572 -6.61 -11.54 -30.10
CA ASP A 572 -6.94 -12.38 -28.95
C ASP A 572 -6.60 -11.65 -27.63
N ARG A 573 -7.57 -10.91 -27.09
CA ARG A 573 -7.41 -10.08 -25.87
C ARG A 573 -7.23 -10.88 -24.58
N VAL A 574 -7.55 -12.17 -24.62
CA VAL A 574 -7.40 -13.02 -23.43
C VAL A 574 -5.97 -13.56 -23.34
N ARG A 575 -5.30 -13.74 -24.48
CA ARG A 575 -3.92 -14.23 -24.58
C ARG A 575 -2.84 -13.15 -24.61
N HIS A 576 -3.20 -11.88 -24.84
CA HIS A 576 -2.23 -10.81 -25.00
C HIS A 576 -2.54 -9.64 -24.07
N ALA A 577 -1.49 -9.10 -23.44
CA ALA A 577 -1.58 -7.87 -22.67
C ALA A 577 -2.12 -6.71 -23.55
N PRO A 578 -2.82 -5.73 -22.95
CA PRO A 578 -3.33 -4.59 -23.69
C PRO A 578 -2.19 -3.77 -24.31
N GLU A 579 -2.17 -3.67 -25.64
CA GLU A 579 -1.20 -2.84 -26.37
C GLU A 579 -1.60 -1.36 -26.43
N TRP A 580 -2.83 -1.03 -26.01
CA TRP A 580 -3.41 0.31 -26.18
C TRP A 580 -2.79 1.37 -25.27
N LEU A 581 -2.19 0.96 -24.14
CA LEU A 581 -1.58 1.86 -23.17
C LEU A 581 -0.15 1.43 -22.89
N ALA A 582 0.77 2.38 -22.96
CA ALA A 582 2.14 2.19 -22.49
C ALA A 582 2.57 3.41 -21.66
N VAL A 583 3.39 3.18 -20.64
CA VAL A 583 3.79 4.19 -19.67
C VAL A 583 5.30 4.35 -19.69
N ARG A 584 5.77 5.57 -19.84
CA ARG A 584 7.18 5.92 -19.68
C ARG A 584 7.33 6.80 -18.44
N VAL A 585 8.23 6.42 -17.53
CA VAL A 585 8.61 7.30 -16.42
C VAL A 585 9.60 8.34 -16.93
N ARG A 586 9.23 9.61 -16.81
CA ARG A 586 10.08 10.76 -17.15
C ARG A 586 10.68 11.32 -15.88
N ARG A 587 11.97 11.61 -15.92
CA ARG A 587 12.71 12.24 -14.83
C ARG A 587 13.33 13.53 -15.37
N PRO A 588 13.08 14.69 -14.76
CA PRO A 588 13.78 15.90 -15.15
C PRO A 588 15.30 15.70 -14.99
N GLY A 589 16.08 16.35 -15.86
CA GLY A 589 17.54 16.30 -15.78
C GLY A 589 18.03 16.78 -14.43
N VAL A 590 18.96 16.03 -13.81
CA VAL A 590 19.52 16.26 -12.45
C VAL A 590 20.10 17.67 -12.24
N ALA A 591 20.28 18.47 -13.30
CA ALA A 591 20.82 19.82 -13.22
C ALA A 591 19.81 20.94 -12.88
N GLU A 592 18.49 20.67 -12.86
CA GLU A 592 17.46 21.71 -12.64
C GLU A 592 16.68 21.62 -11.31
N VAL A 593 16.99 20.66 -10.44
CA VAL A 593 16.19 20.38 -9.22
C VAL A 593 17.02 20.41 -7.92
N THR A 594 18.24 20.97 -7.93
CA THR A 594 19.06 21.20 -6.72
C THR A 594 19.33 22.67 -6.46
#